data_AF-A0A1G1A7P2-F1
#
_entry.id   AF-A0A1G1A7P2-F1
#
_cell.length_a   1.000
_cell.length_b   1.000
_cell.length_c   1.000
_cell.angle_alpha   90.00
_cell.angle_beta   90.00
_cell.angle_gamma   90.00
#
_symmetry.space_group_name_H-M   'P 1'
#
loop_
_entity.id
_entity.type
_entity.pdbx_description
1 polymer ?
#
loop_
_entity_poly.entity_id
_entity_poly.type
_entity_poly.pdbx_seq_one_letter_code
_entity_poly.pdbx_strand_id
1 'polypeptide(L)'
;MKSPVTHRRPAWILVLILSSLTIHSTAQAAWRYLDVQYGSGDGWHWHGTTVNISANAPPSGKVFDRWLGENGLCANRFSANTTYTMPNANATITASYKDAPALYTLTVDYGTGDGSYAVGEVINIVANAPAPGKVFNRWRDDDEYCANRYDAATTYTMPTGNKRVYAYYTDAPAATTTTTTTTTTTTTTTTSTSSTTTTTIPDLPDESEGAGQYNYSIISVGTVNGVTRTVTLEGIRRKTWADFALWMSVNNAIYFKSGEVFNGKVHSNEKLWFSGNPIFYAEVTSGANDFGGSTNACVFHEGFRRGVATDTMASVNFNTLRSKSSMIVTGLTTVVMAQTNLLVTNSRRGWNQQVITMTNDAMVLYVASAGSGADPDGDAMVAGTLDGRLTVATDRDILITNHLEYAVDAKTNSAGCNDALGLIAKGDIVVKPTCPDNVKIFAHMIATGQAASRNGSFGVENYNSGSPRGNLNVHGGIVQDTRGAVGTFNTGTGNLVTGFNKMYTYDIRFVEDPPPEYPTLSDKLEFGSWRDR
;
A
#
# COMPACT_ATOMS: atom_id res chain seq x y z
N MET A 1 -80.13 -81.33 17.69
CA MET A 1 -78.86 -82.11 17.58
C MET A 1 -77.77 -81.37 18.35
N LYS A 2 -76.59 -81.97 18.58
CA LYS A 2 -75.46 -81.36 19.35
C LYS A 2 -74.96 -80.07 18.66
N SER A 3 -74.40 -79.04 19.32
CA SER A 3 -73.97 -78.88 20.72
C SER A 3 -74.17 -77.42 21.23
N PRO A 4 -74.20 -77.14 22.55
CA PRO A 4 -74.41 -75.80 23.15
C PRO A 4 -73.09 -75.18 23.70
N VAL A 5 -73.02 -74.05 24.44
CA VAL A 5 -74.00 -73.07 25.00
C VAL A 5 -73.51 -71.63 24.60
N THR A 6 -73.59 -70.45 25.25
CA THR A 6 -74.14 -69.77 26.48
C THR A 6 -74.01 -68.24 26.19
N HIS A 7 -74.70 -67.24 26.76
CA HIS A 7 -76.01 -67.11 27.45
C HIS A 7 -76.39 -65.59 27.47
N ARG A 8 -77.59 -65.19 27.94
CA ARG A 8 -78.00 -63.77 28.15
C ARG A 8 -79.15 -63.63 29.16
N ARG A 9 -79.11 -62.63 30.05
CA ARG A 9 -80.20 -61.81 30.69
C ARG A 9 -79.55 -60.88 31.77
N PRO A 10 -80.22 -59.84 32.31
CA PRO A 10 -81.51 -59.21 31.94
C PRO A 10 -81.32 -57.76 31.43
N ALA A 11 -82.41 -57.00 31.31
CA ALA A 11 -82.41 -55.57 30.97
C ALA A 11 -83.52 -54.81 31.73
N TRP A 12 -83.32 -53.51 31.96
CA TRP A 12 -84.33 -52.57 32.48
C TRP A 12 -84.24 -51.24 31.72
N ILE A 13 -85.38 -50.57 31.54
CA ILE A 13 -85.56 -49.30 30.79
C ILE A 13 -86.68 -48.52 31.49
N LEU A 14 -86.52 -47.20 31.68
CA LEU A 14 -87.53 -46.22 31.24
C LEU A 14 -87.00 -44.76 31.22
N VAL A 15 -87.21 -44.10 30.07
CA VAL A 15 -87.34 -42.65 29.79
C VAL A 15 -86.60 -41.63 30.67
N LEU A 16 -85.76 -40.82 30.01
CA LEU A 16 -85.54 -39.41 30.34
C LEU A 16 -86.20 -38.55 29.25
N ILE A 17 -86.92 -37.47 29.61
CA ILE A 17 -87.57 -36.58 28.64
C ILE A 17 -86.59 -35.45 28.26
N LEU A 18 -86.36 -35.26 26.97
CA LEU A 18 -85.57 -34.17 26.39
C LEU A 18 -86.47 -33.26 25.55
N SER A 19 -86.48 -31.96 25.85
CA SER A 19 -87.00 -30.93 24.94
C SER A 19 -86.34 -29.58 25.21
N SER A 20 -85.69 -29.02 24.18
CA SER A 20 -85.20 -27.64 24.07
C SER A 20 -84.35 -27.04 25.21
N LEU A 21 -83.04 -27.35 25.18
CA LEU A 21 -82.01 -26.33 25.39
C LEU A 21 -80.99 -26.44 24.24
N THR A 22 -80.73 -25.33 23.54
CA THR A 22 -79.96 -25.31 22.28
C THR A 22 -78.45 -25.32 22.52
N ILE A 23 -77.90 -26.46 22.94
CA ILE A 23 -76.44 -26.66 23.00
C ILE A 23 -75.90 -26.74 21.56
N HIS A 24 -74.88 -25.93 21.26
CA HIS A 24 -74.42 -25.70 19.89
C HIS A 24 -73.54 -26.84 19.36
N SER A 25 -73.90 -27.38 18.20
CA SER A 25 -73.02 -28.19 17.34
C SER A 25 -73.08 -27.65 15.91
N THR A 26 -72.00 -27.36 15.20
CA THR A 26 -70.58 -27.68 15.45
C THR A 26 -69.66 -26.48 15.25
N ALA A 27 -69.21 -25.84 16.33
CA ALA A 27 -67.85 -25.34 16.37
C ALA A 27 -66.96 -26.57 16.63
N GLN A 28 -66.15 -26.98 15.66
CA GLN A 28 -65.32 -28.18 15.82
C GLN A 28 -64.31 -27.92 16.95
N ALA A 29 -64.35 -28.73 18.01
CA ALA A 29 -63.42 -28.64 19.14
C ALA A 29 -62.01 -29.02 18.66
N ALA A 30 -61.29 -28.00 18.20
CA ALA A 30 -60.12 -28.15 17.34
C ALA A 30 -58.83 -28.01 18.15
N TRP A 31 -58.54 -29.03 18.97
CA TRP A 31 -57.16 -29.33 19.29
C TRP A 31 -56.41 -29.65 17.99
N ARG A 32 -55.21 -29.09 17.85
CA ARG A 32 -54.27 -29.29 16.74
C ARG A 32 -52.88 -29.54 17.31
N TYR A 33 -52.14 -30.42 16.67
CA TYR A 33 -50.76 -30.72 17.09
C TYR A 33 -49.78 -29.72 16.48
N LEU A 34 -48.89 -29.19 17.30
CA LEU A 34 -47.71 -28.43 16.89
C LEU A 34 -46.45 -29.30 17.06
N ASP A 35 -45.66 -29.38 16.01
CA ASP A 35 -44.35 -30.04 15.94
C ASP A 35 -43.27 -28.95 15.76
N VAL A 36 -42.45 -28.71 16.78
CA VAL A 36 -41.45 -27.62 16.83
C VAL A 36 -40.05 -28.19 16.62
N GLN A 37 -39.75 -28.52 15.37
CA GLN A 37 -38.49 -29.18 15.01
C GLN A 37 -37.29 -28.27 15.29
N TYR A 38 -36.32 -28.82 16.03
CA TYR A 38 -35.17 -28.09 16.60
C TYR A 38 -35.54 -26.92 17.51
N GLY A 39 -36.69 -26.99 18.19
CA GLY A 39 -37.07 -26.06 19.24
C GLY A 39 -37.87 -26.70 20.36
N SER A 40 -38.79 -25.92 20.90
CA SER A 40 -39.70 -26.28 21.98
C SER A 40 -41.00 -25.45 21.88
N GLY A 41 -42.09 -26.01 22.41
CA GLY A 41 -43.45 -25.46 22.30
C GLY A 41 -44.46 -26.48 21.73
N ASP A 42 -44.00 -27.70 21.47
CA ASP A 42 -44.73 -28.83 20.92
C ASP A 42 -46.01 -29.20 21.67
N GLY A 43 -46.86 -29.97 21.00
CA GLY A 43 -47.99 -30.66 21.62
C GLY A 43 -49.34 -30.22 21.10
N TRP A 44 -50.39 -30.59 21.84
CA TRP A 44 -51.76 -30.25 21.49
C TRP A 44 -52.13 -28.87 22.01
N HIS A 45 -52.49 -27.98 21.09
CA HIS A 45 -52.92 -26.62 21.36
C HIS A 45 -54.29 -26.36 20.71
N TRP A 46 -54.99 -25.31 21.13
CA TRP A 46 -56.31 -24.99 20.59
C TRP A 46 -56.19 -24.10 19.36
N HIS A 47 -57.06 -24.27 18.36
CA HIS A 47 -57.10 -23.38 17.19
C HIS A 47 -57.20 -21.90 17.60
N GLY A 48 -56.28 -21.08 17.10
CA GLY A 48 -56.22 -19.64 17.36
C GLY A 48 -55.47 -19.24 18.64
N THR A 49 -54.99 -20.18 19.48
CA THR A 49 -54.17 -19.80 20.64
C THR A 49 -52.73 -19.49 20.26
N THR A 50 -52.16 -18.51 20.94
CA THR A 50 -50.75 -18.11 20.85
C THR A 50 -49.88 -19.01 21.72
N VAL A 51 -48.94 -19.72 21.09
CA VAL A 51 -47.96 -20.60 21.74
C VAL A 51 -46.61 -19.89 21.79
N ASN A 52 -45.92 -19.92 22.94
CA ASN A 52 -44.52 -19.50 23.03
C ASN A 52 -43.64 -20.60 22.44
N ILE A 53 -42.81 -20.27 21.45
CA ILE A 53 -41.83 -21.19 20.88
C ILE A 53 -40.40 -20.66 21.07
N SER A 54 -39.47 -21.55 21.37
CA SER A 54 -38.05 -21.25 21.54
C SER A 54 -37.21 -22.23 20.73
N ALA A 55 -36.30 -21.71 19.91
CA ALA A 55 -35.37 -22.51 19.15
C ALA A 55 -34.27 -23.08 20.07
N ASN A 56 -33.82 -24.30 19.79
CA ASN A 56 -32.74 -24.91 20.55
C ASN A 56 -31.43 -24.15 20.35
N ALA A 57 -30.47 -24.37 21.26
CA ALA A 57 -29.11 -23.84 21.09
C ALA A 57 -28.54 -24.25 19.71
N PRO A 58 -27.91 -23.33 18.97
CA PRO A 58 -27.39 -23.62 17.65
C PRO A 58 -26.26 -24.65 17.70
N PRO A 59 -26.07 -25.46 16.64
CA PRO A 59 -24.86 -26.26 16.47
C PRO A 59 -23.59 -25.39 16.49
N SER A 60 -22.45 -25.98 16.85
CA SER A 60 -21.16 -25.27 16.85
C SER A 60 -20.88 -24.63 15.48
N GLY A 61 -20.42 -23.37 15.49
CA GLY A 61 -20.17 -22.59 14.27
C GLY A 61 -21.44 -22.06 13.57
N LYS A 62 -22.63 -22.17 14.17
CA LYS A 62 -23.90 -21.68 13.59
C LYS A 62 -24.62 -20.69 14.51
N VAL A 63 -25.55 -19.94 13.91
CA VAL A 63 -26.51 -19.05 14.58
C VAL A 63 -27.92 -19.32 14.06
N PHE A 64 -28.93 -18.99 14.87
CA PHE A 64 -30.33 -19.03 14.43
C PHE A 64 -30.53 -18.05 13.24
N ASP A 65 -31.22 -18.51 12.19
CA ASP A 65 -31.57 -17.67 11.03
C ASP A 65 -33.07 -17.31 11.03
N ARG A 66 -33.94 -18.32 10.98
CA ARG A 66 -35.40 -18.13 11.01
C ARG A 66 -36.19 -19.39 11.35
N TRP A 67 -37.46 -19.21 11.65
CA TRP A 67 -38.48 -20.27 11.64
C TRP A 67 -39.04 -20.51 10.23
N LEU A 68 -39.04 -21.78 9.81
CA LEU A 68 -39.60 -22.29 8.54
C LEU A 68 -40.92 -23.04 8.81
N GLY A 69 -41.86 -22.99 7.86
CA GLY A 69 -43.18 -23.59 7.97
C GLY A 69 -44.27 -22.69 7.37
N GLU A 70 -45.32 -23.29 6.82
CA GLU A 70 -46.25 -22.61 5.90
C GLU A 70 -47.68 -22.40 6.43
N ASN A 71 -48.12 -23.18 7.43
CA ASN A 71 -49.54 -23.29 7.78
C ASN A 71 -50.07 -22.27 8.81
N GLY A 72 -49.24 -21.47 9.49
CA GLY A 72 -49.67 -20.62 10.60
C GLY A 72 -48.74 -19.45 10.91
N LEU A 73 -49.18 -18.53 11.77
CA LEU A 73 -48.57 -17.21 11.93
C LEU A 73 -47.54 -17.18 13.05
N CYS A 74 -46.26 -17.01 12.69
CA CYS A 74 -45.17 -16.71 13.61
C CYS A 74 -45.01 -15.19 13.75
N ALA A 75 -45.14 -14.64 14.96
CA ALA A 75 -45.19 -13.19 15.19
C ALA A 75 -43.90 -12.46 14.79
N ASN A 76 -42.74 -13.05 15.09
CA ASN A 76 -41.47 -12.68 14.46
C ASN A 76 -40.67 -13.94 14.14
N ARG A 77 -40.59 -14.31 12.84
CA ARG A 77 -39.85 -15.51 12.41
C ARG A 77 -38.33 -15.39 12.48
N PHE A 78 -37.79 -14.20 12.72
CA PHE A 78 -36.34 -13.95 12.86
C PHE A 78 -35.88 -13.84 14.32
N SER A 79 -36.78 -14.06 15.28
CA SER A 79 -36.42 -14.20 16.70
C SER A 79 -36.40 -15.67 17.12
N ALA A 80 -35.30 -16.10 17.76
CA ALA A 80 -35.17 -17.44 18.31
C ALA A 80 -36.20 -17.73 19.42
N ASN A 81 -36.65 -16.70 20.15
CA ASN A 81 -37.75 -16.74 21.10
C ASN A 81 -38.91 -15.91 20.54
N THR A 82 -40.06 -16.53 20.28
CA THR A 82 -41.16 -15.87 19.55
C THR A 82 -42.49 -16.55 19.85
N THR A 83 -43.57 -16.08 19.24
CA THR A 83 -44.90 -16.69 19.39
C THR A 83 -45.46 -17.20 18.07
N TYR A 84 -46.22 -18.29 18.15
CA TYR A 84 -46.89 -18.94 17.03
C TYR A 84 -48.39 -19.06 17.29
N THR A 85 -49.21 -18.50 16.40
CA THR A 85 -50.67 -18.61 16.48
C THR A 85 -51.14 -19.85 15.74
N MET A 86 -51.76 -20.78 16.48
CA MET A 86 -52.10 -22.11 15.95
C MET A 86 -53.19 -22.09 14.88
N PRO A 87 -52.95 -22.66 13.68
CA PRO A 87 -53.92 -22.67 12.60
C PRO A 87 -54.98 -23.76 12.79
N ASN A 88 -55.99 -23.81 11.90
CA ASN A 88 -57.07 -24.81 11.97
C ASN A 88 -56.64 -26.21 11.44
N ALA A 89 -55.34 -26.49 11.37
CA ALA A 89 -54.74 -27.75 10.95
C ALA A 89 -53.56 -28.08 11.88
N ASN A 90 -53.08 -29.33 11.84
CA ASN A 90 -51.80 -29.64 12.48
C ASN A 90 -50.68 -28.90 11.73
N ALA A 91 -49.66 -28.48 12.47
CA ALA A 91 -48.57 -27.67 11.92
C ALA A 91 -47.21 -28.18 12.39
N THR A 92 -46.25 -28.16 11.47
CA THR A 92 -44.82 -28.26 11.78
C THR A 92 -44.21 -26.87 11.59
N ILE A 93 -43.35 -26.48 12.52
CA ILE A 93 -42.47 -25.32 12.38
C ILE A 93 -41.04 -25.72 12.75
N THR A 94 -40.07 -25.34 11.92
CA THR A 94 -38.68 -25.82 12.04
C THR A 94 -37.74 -24.64 12.26
N ALA A 95 -36.94 -24.67 13.32
CA ALA A 95 -35.85 -23.71 13.50
C ALA A 95 -34.72 -24.02 12.50
N SER A 96 -34.35 -23.03 11.70
CA SER A 96 -33.23 -23.12 10.75
C SER A 96 -32.04 -22.30 11.22
N TYR A 97 -30.84 -22.84 11.01
CA TYR A 97 -29.58 -22.26 11.47
C TYR A 97 -28.63 -22.06 10.29
N LYS A 98 -28.08 -20.86 10.18
CA LYS A 98 -27.01 -20.51 9.22
C LYS A 98 -25.65 -20.54 9.91
N ASP A 99 -24.59 -20.56 9.13
CA ASP A 99 -23.24 -20.43 9.68
C ASP A 99 -23.05 -19.07 10.36
N ALA A 100 -22.34 -19.08 11.48
CA ALA A 100 -21.95 -17.87 12.19
C ALA A 100 -21.00 -17.04 11.29
N PRO A 101 -21.04 -15.70 11.33
CA PRO A 101 -20.05 -14.90 10.64
C PRO A 101 -18.65 -15.26 11.13
N ALA A 102 -17.71 -15.44 10.19
CA ALA A 102 -16.31 -15.62 10.55
C ALA A 102 -15.80 -14.35 11.22
N LEU A 103 -15.41 -14.47 12.49
CA LEU A 103 -14.77 -13.38 13.23
C LEU A 103 -13.26 -13.45 13.03
N TYR A 104 -12.65 -12.29 12.80
CA TYR A 104 -11.21 -12.13 12.67
C TYR A 104 -10.71 -11.21 13.79
N THR A 105 -9.51 -11.47 14.30
CA THR A 105 -8.92 -10.64 15.35
C THR A 105 -8.29 -9.39 14.77
N LEU A 106 -8.66 -8.23 15.33
CA LEU A 106 -7.94 -6.97 15.17
C LEU A 106 -7.05 -6.74 16.41
N THR A 107 -5.80 -6.37 16.19
CA THR A 107 -4.85 -5.93 17.22
C THR A 107 -4.42 -4.49 16.96
N VAL A 108 -4.45 -3.64 17.98
CA VAL A 108 -4.24 -2.18 17.88
C VAL A 108 -3.09 -1.73 18.79
N ASP A 109 -1.84 -1.82 18.32
CA ASP A 109 -0.72 -1.40 19.15
C ASP A 109 -0.67 0.13 19.32
N TYR A 110 -0.35 0.57 20.53
CA TYR A 110 -0.29 1.98 20.91
C TYR A 110 -1.59 2.77 20.70
N GLY A 111 -2.73 2.08 20.75
CA GLY A 111 -4.07 2.67 20.76
C GLY A 111 -5.09 1.78 21.47
N THR A 112 -6.36 1.95 21.11
CA THR A 112 -7.50 1.14 21.55
C THR A 112 -8.32 0.70 20.34
N GLY A 113 -8.83 -0.53 20.35
CA GLY A 113 -9.75 -1.05 19.33
C GLY A 113 -9.64 -2.57 19.10
N ASP A 114 -8.89 -3.27 19.95
CA ASP A 114 -8.68 -4.71 19.89
C ASP A 114 -9.98 -5.51 20.10
N GLY A 115 -10.14 -6.59 19.34
CA GLY A 115 -11.30 -7.45 19.45
C GLY A 115 -11.37 -8.51 18.35
N SER A 116 -12.52 -9.18 18.28
CA SER A 116 -12.82 -10.17 17.23
C SER A 116 -14.11 -9.76 16.52
N TYR A 117 -13.96 -9.36 15.25
CA TYR A 117 -14.96 -8.62 14.48
C TYR A 117 -15.33 -9.35 13.20
N ALA A 118 -16.55 -9.14 12.70
CA ALA A 118 -17.01 -9.70 11.44
C ALA A 118 -16.48 -8.88 10.24
N VAL A 119 -16.36 -9.52 9.07
CA VAL A 119 -15.95 -8.83 7.84
C VAL A 119 -16.94 -7.71 7.49
N GLY A 120 -16.43 -6.50 7.25
CA GLY A 120 -17.23 -5.30 6.99
C GLY A 120 -17.74 -4.58 8.25
N GLU A 121 -17.41 -5.07 9.45
CA GLU A 121 -17.68 -4.36 10.70
C GLU A 121 -16.77 -3.12 10.82
N VAL A 122 -17.29 -2.04 11.42
CA VAL A 122 -16.61 -0.74 11.51
C VAL A 122 -16.27 -0.45 12.97
N ILE A 123 -14.98 -0.47 13.28
CA ILE A 123 -14.42 -0.35 14.63
C ILE A 123 -13.88 1.06 14.83
N ASN A 124 -14.26 1.72 15.93
CA ASN A 124 -13.61 2.97 16.34
C ASN A 124 -12.22 2.65 16.93
N ILE A 125 -11.16 3.18 16.32
CA ILE A 125 -9.79 3.06 16.84
C ILE A 125 -9.28 4.43 17.30
N VAL A 126 -8.61 4.48 18.45
CA VAL A 126 -8.10 5.73 19.05
C VAL A 126 -6.66 5.55 19.49
N ALA A 127 -5.78 6.45 19.08
CA ALA A 127 -4.36 6.41 19.40
C ALA A 127 -4.13 6.85 20.85
N ASN A 128 -3.15 6.24 21.51
CA ASN A 128 -2.76 6.64 22.86
C ASN A 128 -2.15 8.06 22.86
N ALA A 129 -2.10 8.68 24.04
CA ALA A 129 -1.42 9.96 24.19
C ALA A 129 0.08 9.82 23.84
N PRO A 130 0.65 10.71 23.01
CA PRO A 130 2.06 10.65 22.65
C PRO A 130 2.97 10.88 23.88
N ALA A 131 4.17 10.30 23.84
CA ALA A 131 5.22 10.63 24.80
C ALA A 131 5.64 12.11 24.68
N PRO A 132 6.16 12.74 25.74
CA PRO A 132 6.66 14.12 25.69
C PRO A 132 7.68 14.32 24.56
N GLY A 133 7.47 15.33 23.73
CA GLY A 133 8.30 15.59 22.55
C GLY A 133 7.97 14.76 21.31
N LYS A 134 6.90 13.93 21.34
CA LYS A 134 6.33 13.27 20.15
C LYS A 134 4.93 13.82 19.83
N VAL A 135 4.47 13.59 18.59
CA VAL A 135 3.09 13.81 18.13
C VAL A 135 2.59 12.58 17.38
N PHE A 136 1.28 12.33 17.39
CA PHE A 136 0.67 11.32 16.51
C PHE A 136 0.89 11.72 15.05
N ASN A 137 1.29 10.76 14.22
CA ASN A 137 1.58 10.97 12.81
C ASN A 137 0.59 10.24 11.90
N ARG A 138 0.43 8.93 12.08
CA ARG A 138 -0.57 8.12 11.37
C ARG A 138 -0.77 6.74 12.01
N TRP A 139 -1.89 6.10 11.70
CA TRP A 139 -2.02 4.65 11.79
C TRP A 139 -1.22 3.97 10.68
N ARG A 140 -0.54 2.87 11.01
CA ARG A 140 0.15 1.99 10.06
C ARG A 140 -0.50 0.61 10.07
N ASP A 141 -0.89 0.17 8.88
CA ASP A 141 -1.60 -1.05 8.52
C ASP A 141 -1.36 -1.33 7.02
N ASP A 142 -1.92 -2.41 6.48
CA ASP A 142 -2.13 -2.50 5.02
C ASP A 142 -3.12 -1.39 4.63
N ASP A 143 -2.64 -0.42 3.83
CA ASP A 143 -3.14 0.97 3.66
C ASP A 143 -4.64 1.22 3.35
N GLU A 144 -5.48 0.19 3.22
CA GLU A 144 -6.84 0.26 2.67
C GLU A 144 -7.96 0.40 3.73
N TYR A 145 -7.72 0.01 4.98
CA TYR A 145 -8.82 -0.27 5.94
C TYR A 145 -9.15 0.83 6.96
N CYS A 146 -8.23 1.79 7.16
CA CYS A 146 -8.47 2.99 7.99
C CYS A 146 -9.19 4.10 7.21
N ALA A 147 -10.39 4.50 7.63
CA ALA A 147 -11.20 5.54 6.96
C ALA A 147 -10.52 6.93 6.90
N ASN A 148 -9.74 7.26 7.93
CA ASN A 148 -8.71 8.31 7.86
C ASN A 148 -7.52 7.92 8.74
N ARG A 149 -6.45 7.40 8.14
CA ARG A 149 -5.26 6.97 8.90
C ARG A 149 -4.47 8.12 9.54
N TYR A 150 -4.78 9.38 9.22
CA TYR A 150 -4.13 10.57 9.78
C TYR A 150 -4.91 11.23 10.92
N ASP A 151 -6.09 10.71 11.29
CA ASP A 151 -6.77 11.11 12.53
C ASP A 151 -6.37 10.20 13.69
N ALA A 152 -6.08 10.80 14.85
CA ALA A 152 -5.79 10.07 16.08
C ALA A 152 -7.04 9.33 16.61
N ALA A 153 -8.25 9.74 16.22
CA ALA A 153 -9.49 8.99 16.44
C ALA A 153 -10.18 8.73 15.09
N THR A 154 -10.23 7.48 14.65
CA THR A 154 -10.70 7.12 13.31
C THR A 154 -11.49 5.81 13.33
N THR A 155 -11.94 5.35 12.17
CA THR A 155 -12.59 4.04 12.02
C THR A 155 -11.79 3.08 11.15
N TYR A 156 -11.79 1.80 11.54
CA TYR A 156 -11.21 0.68 10.83
C TYR A 156 -12.32 -0.23 10.30
N THR A 157 -12.29 -0.61 9.03
CA THR A 157 -13.27 -1.56 8.46
C THR A 157 -12.65 -2.95 8.36
N MET A 158 -13.16 -3.92 9.12
CA MET A 158 -12.50 -5.22 9.26
C MET A 158 -12.54 -6.04 7.95
N PRO A 159 -11.38 -6.45 7.39
CA PRO A 159 -11.33 -7.29 6.19
C PRO A 159 -11.36 -8.79 6.56
N THR A 160 -11.20 -9.65 5.56
CA THR A 160 -10.94 -11.08 5.77
C THR A 160 -9.53 -11.32 6.31
N GLY A 161 -9.42 -12.12 7.36
CA GLY A 161 -8.15 -12.48 7.99
C GLY A 161 -7.82 -11.60 9.20
N ASN A 162 -7.02 -12.14 10.13
CA ASN A 162 -6.58 -11.38 11.30
C ASN A 162 -5.69 -10.22 10.86
N LYS A 163 -5.87 -9.05 11.48
CA LYS A 163 -5.15 -7.81 11.14
C LYS A 163 -4.50 -7.17 12.37
N ARG A 164 -3.45 -6.42 12.10
CA ARG A 164 -2.70 -5.63 13.08
C ARG A 164 -2.53 -4.22 12.53
N VAL A 165 -2.90 -3.23 13.33
CA VAL A 165 -2.74 -1.80 13.05
C VAL A 165 -2.02 -1.17 14.24
N TYR A 166 -1.21 -0.14 14.02
CA TYR A 166 -0.52 0.52 15.13
C TYR A 166 -0.40 2.03 14.94
N ALA A 167 -0.52 2.77 16.03
CA ALA A 167 -0.30 4.21 16.01
C ALA A 167 1.20 4.52 15.90
N TYR A 168 1.58 5.26 14.86
CA TYR A 168 2.94 5.74 14.63
C TYR A 168 3.05 7.22 15.02
N TYR A 169 4.16 7.55 15.69
CA TYR A 169 4.42 8.87 16.27
C TYR A 169 5.75 9.41 15.75
N THR A 170 5.79 10.68 15.37
CA THR A 170 7.01 11.40 15.00
C THR A 170 7.41 12.37 16.11
N ASP A 171 8.62 12.89 16.07
CA ASP A 171 9.01 14.01 16.94
C ASP A 171 8.09 15.22 16.73
N ALA A 172 7.76 15.89 17.82
CA ALA A 172 7.05 17.15 17.80
C ALA A 172 7.95 18.20 17.13
N PRO A 173 7.44 19.02 16.20
CA PRO A 173 8.23 20.09 15.59
C PRO A 173 8.88 20.97 16.65
N ALA A 174 10.19 21.21 16.51
CA ALA A 174 10.89 22.17 17.35
C ALA A 174 10.20 23.54 17.25
N ALA A 175 10.01 24.20 18.40
CA ALA A 175 9.10 25.34 18.58
C ALA A 175 9.23 26.38 17.45
N THR A 176 8.30 26.32 16.50
CA THR A 176 8.46 26.97 15.20
C THR A 176 8.09 28.43 15.29
N THR A 177 9.02 29.33 14.95
CA THR A 177 8.75 30.77 14.85
C THR A 177 7.78 31.02 13.69
N THR A 178 6.50 31.20 14.01
CA THR A 178 5.44 31.44 13.01
C THR A 178 5.54 32.87 12.46
N THR A 179 6.34 33.04 11.40
CA THR A 179 6.46 34.31 10.67
C THR A 179 5.25 34.53 9.76
N THR A 180 4.17 35.07 10.31
CA THR A 180 2.97 35.44 9.53
C THR A 180 3.21 36.72 8.72
N THR A 181 3.81 36.58 7.53
CA THR A 181 3.99 37.71 6.58
C THR A 181 2.68 38.05 5.87
N THR A 182 1.94 39.03 6.39
CA THR A 182 0.70 39.52 5.76
C THR A 182 1.01 40.58 4.70
N THR A 183 1.16 40.16 3.44
CA THR A 183 1.31 41.09 2.30
C THR A 183 -0.05 41.40 1.68
N THR A 184 -0.48 42.66 1.74
CA THR A 184 -1.73 43.12 1.11
C THR A 184 -1.48 43.60 -0.32
N THR A 185 -1.94 42.84 -1.32
CA THR A 185 -1.85 43.23 -2.74
C THR A 185 -3.22 43.72 -3.25
N THR A 186 -3.36 45.03 -3.45
CA THR A 186 -4.60 45.63 -3.97
C THR A 186 -4.64 45.58 -5.51
N THR A 187 -5.25 44.53 -6.06
CA THR A 187 -5.53 44.45 -7.50
C THR A 187 -6.85 45.15 -7.84
N THR A 188 -6.76 46.39 -8.30
CA THR A 188 -7.94 47.10 -8.82
C THR A 188 -8.36 46.50 -10.17
N THR A 189 -9.54 45.89 -10.25
CA THR A 189 -10.15 45.52 -11.53
C THR A 189 -11.61 45.94 -11.54
N THR A 190 -11.96 46.85 -12.44
CA THR A 190 -13.33 47.33 -12.64
C THR A 190 -14.15 46.30 -13.42
N THR A 191 -15.15 45.68 -12.79
CA THR A 191 -16.58 45.77 -13.18
C THR A 191 -17.44 44.99 -12.15
N SER A 192 -18.63 45.52 -11.85
CA SER A 192 -19.59 45.09 -10.84
C SER A 192 -19.85 43.57 -10.65
N THR A 193 -19.24 42.96 -9.65
CA THR A 193 -19.93 42.34 -8.48
C THR A 193 -18.89 41.93 -7.43
N SER A 194 -19.20 42.09 -6.13
CA SER A 194 -18.21 41.98 -5.06
C SER A 194 -18.01 40.54 -4.56
N SER A 195 -16.99 39.85 -5.06
CA SER A 195 -16.41 38.65 -4.45
C SER A 195 -14.98 38.94 -3.97
N THR A 196 -14.69 38.66 -2.70
CA THR A 196 -13.34 38.82 -2.13
C THR A 196 -12.61 37.50 -2.17
N THR A 197 -11.75 37.32 -3.19
CA THR A 197 -10.87 36.15 -3.30
C THR A 197 -9.52 36.44 -2.64
N THR A 198 -9.26 35.84 -1.49
CA THR A 198 -7.98 35.95 -0.79
C THR A 198 -7.08 34.77 -1.17
N THR A 199 -6.28 34.93 -2.22
CA THR A 199 -5.31 33.90 -2.63
C THR A 199 -3.99 34.06 -1.88
N THR A 200 -3.81 33.33 -0.78
CA THR A 200 -2.51 33.17 -0.13
C THR A 200 -1.68 32.13 -0.89
N ILE A 201 -0.87 32.58 -1.86
CA ILE A 201 0.24 31.77 -2.39
C ILE A 201 1.40 31.92 -1.39
N PRO A 202 1.87 30.86 -0.72
CA PRO A 202 3.13 30.92 0.01
C PRO A 202 4.28 30.97 -1.01
N ASP A 203 5.18 31.95 -0.88
CA ASP A 203 6.53 31.76 -1.39
C ASP A 203 7.12 30.53 -0.66
N LEU A 204 7.41 29.48 -1.41
CA LEU A 204 8.09 28.31 -0.86
C LEU A 204 9.52 28.74 -0.47
N PRO A 205 9.96 28.52 0.77
CA PRO A 205 11.30 28.92 1.19
C PRO A 205 12.37 28.23 0.35
N ASP A 206 13.44 28.96 0.07
CA ASP A 206 14.64 28.39 -0.55
C ASP A 206 15.31 27.39 0.41
N GLU A 207 15.85 26.28 -0.11
CA GLU A 207 16.34 25.16 0.72
C GLU A 207 17.73 25.43 1.31
N SER A 208 17.82 26.36 2.27
CA SER A 208 19.04 26.57 3.07
C SER A 208 19.06 25.83 4.41
N GLU A 209 17.92 25.43 4.97
CA GLU A 209 17.84 24.78 6.30
C GLU A 209 16.88 23.59 6.37
N GLY A 210 17.35 22.50 6.99
CA GLY A 210 16.55 21.37 7.47
C GLY A 210 16.55 20.09 6.62
N ALA A 211 16.12 18.99 7.26
CA ALA A 211 16.15 17.63 6.75
C ALA A 211 14.72 17.11 6.49
N GLY A 212 14.57 16.26 5.48
CA GLY A 212 13.31 15.63 5.09
C GLY A 212 12.53 16.36 3.97
N GLN A 213 11.57 15.63 3.41
CA GLN A 213 10.67 16.12 2.37
C GLN A 213 9.52 16.94 3.01
N TYR A 214 9.53 18.24 2.80
CA TYR A 214 8.52 19.14 3.37
C TYR A 214 7.13 18.90 2.76
N ASN A 215 6.16 18.56 3.63
CA ASN A 215 4.75 18.43 3.29
C ASN A 215 4.00 19.71 3.70
N TYR A 216 3.71 20.56 2.74
CA TYR A 216 2.93 21.77 2.91
C TYR A 216 1.42 21.47 2.83
N SER A 217 0.60 22.41 3.28
CA SER A 217 -0.85 22.41 3.03
C SER A 217 -1.29 23.81 2.61
N ILE A 218 -2.11 23.90 1.56
CA ILE A 218 -2.70 25.15 1.09
C ILE A 218 -4.15 25.18 1.53
N ILE A 219 -4.52 26.20 2.30
CA ILE A 219 -5.91 26.48 2.70
C ILE A 219 -6.37 27.71 1.92
N SER A 220 -7.44 27.55 1.14
CA SER A 220 -8.11 28.65 0.43
C SER A 220 -9.50 28.85 1.01
N VAL A 221 -9.82 30.08 1.43
CA VAL A 221 -11.10 30.42 2.04
C VAL A 221 -11.80 31.48 1.19
N GLY A 222 -12.95 31.13 0.64
CA GLY A 222 -13.80 32.04 -0.14
C GLY A 222 -15.07 32.37 0.63
N THR A 223 -15.44 33.65 0.72
CA THR A 223 -16.70 34.08 1.36
C THR A 223 -17.51 34.96 0.41
N VAL A 224 -18.77 34.59 0.17
CA VAL A 224 -19.72 35.33 -0.69
C VAL A 224 -21.06 35.40 0.04
N ASN A 225 -21.61 36.62 0.19
CA ASN A 225 -22.91 36.87 0.84
C ASN A 225 -23.06 36.23 2.24
N GLY A 226 -21.97 36.13 3.01
CA GLY A 226 -21.95 35.52 4.34
C GLY A 226 -21.86 33.99 4.36
N VAL A 227 -21.84 33.33 3.19
CA VAL A 227 -21.52 31.90 3.06
C VAL A 227 -20.03 31.77 2.79
N THR A 228 -19.34 30.99 3.64
CA THR A 228 -17.92 30.66 3.50
C THR A 228 -17.75 29.23 3.00
N ARG A 229 -16.76 28.99 2.14
CA ARG A 229 -16.19 27.66 1.85
C ARG A 229 -14.69 27.64 2.12
N THR A 230 -14.19 26.48 2.53
CA THR A 230 -12.78 26.20 2.80
C THR A 230 -12.30 25.01 1.98
N VAL A 231 -11.49 25.27 0.97
CA VAL A 231 -10.75 24.24 0.25
C VAL A 231 -9.40 24.03 0.93
N THR A 232 -9.05 22.80 1.28
CA THR A 232 -7.69 22.45 1.73
C THR A 232 -7.05 21.46 0.77
N LEU A 233 -5.81 21.69 0.36
CA LEU A 233 -4.92 20.70 -0.23
C LEU A 233 -3.86 20.33 0.82
N GLU A 234 -3.59 19.05 1.01
CA GLU A 234 -2.66 18.53 2.04
C GLU A 234 -1.61 17.60 1.43
N GLY A 235 -0.45 17.51 2.09
CA GLY A 235 0.68 16.70 1.62
C GLY A 235 1.32 17.25 0.34
N ILE A 236 1.31 18.58 0.16
CA ILE A 236 1.96 19.24 -0.98
C ILE A 236 3.46 19.11 -0.83
N ARG A 237 4.13 18.43 -1.77
CA ARG A 237 5.57 18.13 -1.68
C ARG A 237 6.23 18.13 -3.06
N ARG A 238 7.55 18.27 -3.10
CA ARG A 238 8.35 18.05 -4.33
C ARG A 238 8.41 16.55 -4.63
N LYS A 239 8.11 16.15 -5.86
CA LYS A 239 8.40 14.78 -6.34
C LYS A 239 9.91 14.52 -6.28
N THR A 240 10.29 13.28 -6.02
CA THR A 240 11.70 12.86 -6.11
C THR A 240 12.01 12.18 -7.43
N TRP A 241 13.30 12.10 -7.74
CA TRP A 241 13.79 11.26 -8.83
C TRP A 241 13.47 9.76 -8.66
N ALA A 242 13.01 9.33 -7.47
CA ALA A 242 12.60 7.95 -7.22
C ALA A 242 11.21 7.58 -7.76
N ASP A 243 10.45 8.54 -8.32
CA ASP A 243 9.16 8.32 -9.01
C ASP A 243 9.29 7.59 -10.37
N PHE A 244 10.53 7.32 -10.81
CA PHE A 244 10.84 6.64 -12.08
C PHE A 244 11.33 5.21 -11.87
N ALA A 245 10.75 4.26 -12.60
CA ALA A 245 11.35 2.93 -12.74
C ALA A 245 12.59 2.97 -13.65
N LEU A 246 12.55 3.81 -14.70
CA LEU A 246 13.69 4.05 -15.57
C LEU A 246 13.60 5.44 -16.23
N TRP A 247 14.54 6.32 -15.90
CA TRP A 247 14.73 7.61 -16.57
C TRP A 247 16.07 7.64 -17.29
N MET A 248 16.12 8.16 -18.53
CA MET A 248 17.38 8.37 -19.24
C MET A 248 17.40 9.61 -20.15
N SER A 249 18.45 10.42 -20.09
CA SER A 249 18.62 11.53 -21.05
C SER A 249 18.88 10.94 -22.44
N VAL A 250 19.97 10.17 -22.58
CA VAL A 250 20.39 9.48 -23.79
C VAL A 250 20.07 7.99 -23.67
N ASN A 251 19.44 7.38 -24.68
CA ASN A 251 19.03 5.96 -24.66
C ASN A 251 20.02 5.00 -25.34
N ASN A 252 21.01 5.50 -26.09
CA ASN A 252 22.03 4.69 -26.79
C ASN A 252 21.46 3.58 -27.71
N ALA A 253 20.25 3.78 -28.26
CA ALA A 253 19.50 2.78 -29.02
C ALA A 253 19.30 1.42 -28.31
N ILE A 254 19.37 1.38 -26.99
CA ILE A 254 19.15 0.16 -26.20
C ILE A 254 17.65 -0.14 -26.18
N TYR A 255 17.31 -1.37 -26.58
CA TYR A 255 15.93 -1.84 -26.74
C TYR A 255 15.30 -2.26 -25.41
N PHE A 256 14.03 -1.94 -25.24
CA PHE A 256 13.09 -2.67 -24.41
C PHE A 256 12.62 -3.90 -25.18
N LYS A 257 12.68 -5.10 -24.57
CA LYS A 257 12.35 -6.36 -25.24
C LYS A 257 11.24 -7.16 -24.55
N SER A 258 10.69 -8.14 -25.28
CA SER A 258 9.85 -9.22 -24.74
C SER A 258 10.32 -9.72 -23.37
N GLY A 259 9.38 -9.76 -22.42
CA GLY A 259 9.60 -10.21 -21.04
C GLY A 259 10.01 -9.12 -20.04
N GLU A 260 10.32 -7.90 -20.51
CA GLU A 260 10.57 -6.76 -19.61
C GLU A 260 9.23 -6.12 -19.17
N VAL A 261 9.09 -5.87 -17.85
CA VAL A 261 7.84 -5.38 -17.25
C VAL A 261 8.13 -4.23 -16.28
N PHE A 262 7.51 -3.07 -16.47
CA PHE A 262 7.75 -1.87 -15.68
C PHE A 262 6.49 -1.41 -14.93
N ASN A 263 6.58 -1.36 -13.60
CA ASN A 263 5.49 -1.00 -12.68
C ASN A 263 5.60 0.45 -12.16
N GLY A 264 6.42 1.28 -12.80
CA GLY A 264 6.64 2.69 -12.46
C GLY A 264 7.09 3.46 -13.70
N LYS A 265 7.17 4.79 -13.62
CA LYS A 265 7.27 5.66 -14.80
C LYS A 265 8.53 5.40 -15.62
N VAL A 266 8.41 5.50 -16.94
CA VAL A 266 9.55 5.38 -17.87
C VAL A 266 9.64 6.63 -18.74
N HIS A 267 10.80 7.28 -18.76
CA HIS A 267 11.03 8.52 -19.50
C HIS A 267 12.36 8.52 -20.24
N SER A 268 12.40 9.00 -21.48
CA SER A 268 13.65 9.46 -22.07
C SER A 268 13.55 10.81 -22.77
N ASN A 269 14.59 11.64 -22.67
CA ASN A 269 14.71 12.82 -23.52
C ASN A 269 14.84 12.42 -25.01
N GLU A 270 15.48 11.28 -25.28
CA GLU A 270 15.63 10.67 -26.61
C GLU A 270 14.51 9.68 -26.98
N LYS A 271 14.65 9.07 -28.18
CA LYS A 271 13.83 7.96 -28.66
C LYS A 271 13.98 6.74 -27.76
N LEU A 272 12.86 6.20 -27.30
CA LEU A 272 12.77 4.83 -26.79
C LEU A 272 12.80 3.83 -27.96
N TRP A 273 13.32 2.62 -27.74
CA TRP A 273 13.48 1.58 -28.77
C TRP A 273 12.80 0.29 -28.33
N PHE A 274 11.95 -0.31 -29.16
CA PHE A 274 11.04 -1.38 -28.76
C PHE A 274 11.16 -2.62 -29.66
N SER A 275 11.11 -3.81 -29.05
CA SER A 275 11.08 -5.10 -29.77
C SER A 275 10.20 -6.11 -29.04
N GLY A 276 9.30 -6.77 -29.76
CA GLY A 276 8.38 -7.75 -29.17
C GLY A 276 7.38 -7.13 -28.20
N ASN A 277 7.24 -7.74 -27.01
CA ASN A 277 6.17 -7.43 -26.05
C ASN A 277 6.66 -7.07 -24.63
N PRO A 278 7.38 -5.95 -24.43
CA PRO A 278 7.50 -5.33 -23.11
C PRO A 278 6.15 -4.77 -22.63
N ILE A 279 5.97 -4.71 -21.31
CA ILE A 279 4.74 -4.24 -20.64
C ILE A 279 5.08 -3.06 -19.71
N PHE A 280 4.28 -2.00 -19.80
CA PHE A 280 4.42 -0.80 -18.98
C PHE A 280 3.07 -0.48 -18.31
N TYR A 281 3.02 -0.57 -16.99
CA TYR A 281 1.80 -0.30 -16.21
C TYR A 281 1.60 1.19 -15.93
N ALA A 282 2.69 1.95 -15.75
CA ALA A 282 2.67 3.39 -15.53
C ALA A 282 3.07 4.18 -16.80
N GLU A 283 2.88 5.50 -16.76
CA GLU A 283 3.14 6.42 -17.88
C GLU A 283 4.52 6.23 -18.53
N VAL A 284 4.52 6.09 -19.86
CA VAL A 284 5.73 6.10 -20.68
C VAL A 284 5.82 7.40 -21.47
N THR A 285 6.98 8.05 -21.41
CA THR A 285 7.20 9.36 -22.05
C THR A 285 8.50 9.39 -22.86
N SER A 286 8.50 10.15 -23.96
CA SER A 286 9.70 10.44 -24.75
C SER A 286 9.69 11.89 -25.23
N GLY A 287 10.83 12.58 -25.10
CA GLY A 287 11.06 13.90 -25.68
C GLY A 287 11.14 13.86 -27.21
N ALA A 288 11.48 12.71 -27.79
CA ALA A 288 11.39 12.50 -29.23
C ALA A 288 9.94 12.29 -29.69
N ASN A 289 9.65 12.70 -30.93
CA ASN A 289 8.33 12.52 -31.56
C ASN A 289 8.11 11.11 -32.12
N ASP A 290 9.19 10.33 -32.29
CA ASP A 290 9.20 8.98 -32.84
C ASP A 290 9.94 7.98 -31.93
N PHE A 291 9.96 6.71 -32.33
CA PHE A 291 10.55 5.60 -31.58
C PHE A 291 11.32 4.67 -32.52
N GLY A 292 12.26 3.90 -31.97
CA GLY A 292 12.96 2.85 -32.71
C GLY A 292 12.27 1.48 -32.61
N GLY A 293 12.44 0.65 -33.64
CA GLY A 293 11.87 -0.70 -33.67
C GLY A 293 10.37 -0.73 -33.91
N SER A 294 9.61 -1.48 -33.10
CA SER A 294 8.15 -1.60 -33.26
C SER A 294 7.43 -1.70 -31.91
N THR A 295 6.34 -0.94 -31.78
CA THR A 295 5.44 -0.96 -30.62
C THR A 295 4.25 -1.92 -30.78
N ASN A 296 4.14 -2.66 -31.89
CA ASN A 296 2.91 -3.37 -32.27
C ASN A 296 2.43 -4.45 -31.28
N ALA A 297 3.31 -4.97 -30.43
CA ALA A 297 3.00 -5.93 -29.37
C ALA A 297 3.39 -5.43 -27.97
N CYS A 298 3.80 -4.16 -27.84
CA CYS A 298 4.04 -3.52 -26.55
C CYS A 298 2.70 -3.19 -25.87
N VAL A 299 2.64 -3.31 -24.55
CA VAL A 299 1.46 -2.94 -23.76
C VAL A 299 1.79 -1.71 -22.92
N PHE A 300 1.01 -0.64 -23.10
CA PHE A 300 1.13 0.61 -22.35
C PHE A 300 -0.21 0.91 -21.67
N HIS A 301 -0.34 0.62 -20.37
CA HIS A 301 -1.62 0.75 -19.66
C HIS A 301 -2.02 2.22 -19.46
N GLU A 302 -1.09 3.09 -19.07
CA GLU A 302 -1.25 4.56 -19.01
C GLU A 302 -0.84 5.26 -20.33
N GLY A 303 -0.54 4.49 -21.38
CA GLY A 303 -0.16 4.99 -22.70
C GLY A 303 1.31 5.40 -22.87
N PHE A 304 1.65 5.80 -24.10
CA PHE A 304 2.99 6.26 -24.49
C PHE A 304 2.91 7.63 -25.15
N ARG A 305 3.39 8.66 -24.46
CA ARG A 305 3.43 10.05 -24.93
C ARG A 305 4.78 10.38 -25.54
N ARG A 306 4.77 11.16 -26.63
CA ARG A 306 5.93 11.53 -27.45
C ARG A 306 5.94 13.04 -27.71
N GLY A 307 7.11 13.61 -27.92
CA GLY A 307 7.29 15.06 -28.01
C GLY A 307 6.98 15.79 -26.70
N VAL A 308 7.19 15.15 -25.54
CA VAL A 308 7.04 15.82 -24.24
C VAL A 308 8.21 16.76 -23.97
N ALA A 309 8.08 17.64 -22.98
CA ALA A 309 9.23 18.41 -22.49
C ALA A 309 10.31 17.47 -21.92
N THR A 310 11.57 17.79 -22.21
CA THR A 310 12.75 17.10 -21.69
C THR A 310 13.09 17.58 -20.28
N ASP A 311 13.30 16.66 -19.33
CA ASP A 311 13.76 16.99 -17.98
C ASP A 311 15.31 16.95 -17.89
N THR A 312 15.88 17.51 -16.81
CA THR A 312 17.35 17.59 -16.62
C THR A 312 17.81 17.20 -15.22
N MET A 313 18.88 16.41 -15.15
CA MET A 313 19.53 15.98 -13.90
C MET A 313 20.34 17.08 -13.20
N ALA A 314 20.32 18.32 -13.70
CA ALA A 314 20.92 19.49 -13.05
C ALA A 314 20.30 19.79 -11.66
N SER A 315 19.09 19.27 -11.37
CA SER A 315 18.46 19.32 -10.05
C SER A 315 19.16 18.47 -8.98
N VAL A 316 19.99 17.49 -9.36
CA VAL A 316 20.72 16.65 -8.41
C VAL A 316 21.95 17.41 -7.87
N ASN A 317 21.77 18.09 -6.73
CA ASN A 317 22.78 18.95 -6.12
C ASN A 317 23.66 18.19 -5.09
N PHE A 318 24.89 17.85 -5.52
CA PHE A 318 25.86 17.15 -4.68
C PHE A 318 26.35 17.96 -3.46
N ASN A 319 26.32 19.29 -3.50
CA ASN A 319 26.67 20.10 -2.32
C ASN A 319 25.62 19.94 -1.23
N THR A 320 24.33 19.90 -1.59
CA THR A 320 23.20 19.67 -0.67
C THR A 320 23.18 18.24 -0.14
N LEU A 321 23.45 17.23 -0.98
CA LEU A 321 23.64 15.85 -0.51
C LEU A 321 24.78 15.77 0.52
N ARG A 322 25.92 16.42 0.24
CA ARG A 322 27.08 16.45 1.12
C ARG A 322 26.84 17.18 2.44
N SER A 323 26.10 18.29 2.45
CA SER A 323 25.77 19.01 3.69
C SER A 323 24.77 18.26 4.58
N LYS A 324 23.86 17.49 3.97
CA LYS A 324 22.89 16.63 4.66
C LYS A 324 23.45 15.25 5.08
N SER A 325 24.72 14.96 4.80
CA SER A 325 25.30 13.63 5.00
C SER A 325 25.68 13.34 6.45
N SER A 326 25.13 12.27 7.02
CA SER A 326 25.45 11.75 8.36
C SER A 326 26.92 11.31 8.49
N MET A 327 27.53 10.86 7.39
CA MET A 327 28.94 10.50 7.32
C MET A 327 29.58 11.02 6.02
N ILE A 328 30.76 11.62 6.15
CA ILE A 328 31.61 12.00 5.01
C ILE A 328 32.98 11.34 5.13
N VAL A 329 33.42 10.66 4.07
CA VAL A 329 34.75 10.05 3.92
C VAL A 329 35.40 10.51 2.61
N THR A 330 36.70 10.28 2.44
CA THR A 330 37.42 10.60 1.20
C THR A 330 38.29 9.45 0.73
N GLY A 331 38.59 9.42 -0.57
CA GLY A 331 39.25 8.27 -1.20
C GLY A 331 38.33 7.06 -1.39
N LEU A 332 38.82 6.06 -2.13
CA LEU A 332 38.11 4.80 -2.36
C LEU A 332 37.60 4.20 -1.04
N THR A 333 36.29 3.94 -0.99
CA THR A 333 35.62 3.42 0.21
C THR A 333 34.82 2.17 -0.15
N THR A 334 35.09 1.07 0.53
CA THR A 334 34.21 -0.12 0.46
C THR A 334 33.18 -0.05 1.58
N VAL A 335 31.90 -0.23 1.23
CA VAL A 335 30.77 -0.26 2.14
C VAL A 335 30.05 -1.60 1.94
N VAL A 336 30.20 -2.52 2.89
CA VAL A 336 29.45 -3.79 2.90
C VAL A 336 28.30 -3.67 3.89
N MET A 337 27.07 -3.79 3.41
CA MET A 337 25.87 -3.80 4.25
C MET A 337 25.74 -5.16 4.95
N ALA A 338 25.55 -5.13 6.26
CA ALA A 338 25.47 -6.28 7.15
C ALA A 338 24.32 -6.06 8.14
N GLN A 339 23.09 -6.17 7.63
CA GLN A 339 21.85 -5.80 8.31
C GLN A 339 21.89 -4.32 8.71
N THR A 340 21.66 -3.98 9.98
CA THR A 340 21.61 -2.61 10.51
C THR A 340 22.99 -1.95 10.65
N ASN A 341 24.06 -2.67 10.26
CA ASN A 341 25.44 -2.22 10.32
C ASN A 341 26.08 -2.19 8.93
N LEU A 342 27.05 -1.29 8.76
CA LEU A 342 27.94 -1.24 7.61
C LEU A 342 29.35 -1.63 8.05
N LEU A 343 30.00 -2.50 7.29
CA LEU A 343 31.43 -2.79 7.41
C LEU A 343 32.18 -1.91 6.41
N VAL A 344 32.81 -0.86 6.91
CA VAL A 344 33.45 0.18 6.08
C VAL A 344 34.97 -0.01 6.05
N THR A 345 35.53 -0.12 4.85
CA THR A 345 36.99 -0.11 4.63
C THR A 345 37.37 1.16 3.89
N ASN A 346 38.24 1.97 4.50
CA ASN A 346 38.76 3.22 3.94
C ASN A 346 40.18 3.46 4.47
N SER A 347 41.17 3.45 3.59
CA SER A 347 42.59 3.56 3.96
C SER A 347 42.95 4.92 4.57
N ARG A 348 42.29 6.01 4.14
CA ARG A 348 42.54 7.39 4.63
C ARG A 348 42.02 7.62 6.05
N ARG A 349 41.02 6.84 6.47
CA ARG A 349 40.54 6.75 7.87
C ARG A 349 41.29 5.71 8.71
N GLY A 350 42.15 4.89 8.11
CA GLY A 350 42.75 3.73 8.76
C GLY A 350 41.77 2.59 9.04
N TRP A 351 40.61 2.58 8.35
CA TRP A 351 39.51 1.64 8.59
C TRP A 351 39.64 0.38 7.72
N ASN A 352 39.50 -0.78 8.36
CA ASN A 352 39.37 -2.08 7.71
C ASN A 352 38.18 -2.82 8.35
N GLN A 353 37.08 -2.96 7.61
CA GLN A 353 35.79 -3.48 8.10
C GLN A 353 35.32 -2.79 9.40
N GLN A 354 35.52 -1.48 9.51
CA GLN A 354 35.05 -0.68 10.63
C GLN A 354 33.52 -0.78 10.68
N VAL A 355 32.99 -1.30 11.79
CA VAL A 355 31.56 -1.38 12.04
C VAL A 355 31.01 0.03 12.26
N ILE A 356 30.02 0.41 11.46
CA ILE A 356 29.22 1.64 11.58
C ILE A 356 27.76 1.22 11.69
N THR A 357 27.13 1.46 12.85
CA THR A 357 25.70 1.20 13.05
C THR A 357 24.86 2.35 12.52
N MET A 358 23.77 2.06 11.80
CA MET A 358 22.83 3.09 11.34
C MET A 358 21.96 3.55 12.52
N THR A 359 21.91 4.85 12.78
CA THR A 359 21.09 5.43 13.86
C THR A 359 19.64 5.60 13.40
N ASN A 360 18.67 5.15 14.20
CA ASN A 360 17.24 5.18 13.84
C ASN A 360 16.94 4.51 12.48
N ASP A 361 17.71 3.47 12.15
CA ASP A 361 17.66 2.71 10.90
C ASP A 361 17.75 3.59 9.63
N ALA A 362 18.43 4.75 9.73
CA ALA A 362 18.56 5.71 8.64
C ALA A 362 19.97 6.34 8.59
N MET A 363 20.59 6.40 7.42
CA MET A 363 21.89 7.08 7.24
C MET A 363 22.11 7.61 5.81
N VAL A 364 22.86 8.70 5.69
CA VAL A 364 23.42 9.19 4.43
C VAL A 364 24.95 9.17 4.51
N LEU A 365 25.60 8.45 3.59
CA LEU A 365 27.06 8.33 3.47
C LEU A 365 27.54 9.02 2.19
N TYR A 366 28.51 9.92 2.31
CA TYR A 366 29.13 10.61 1.18
C TYR A 366 30.60 10.21 1.02
N VAL A 367 30.97 9.69 -0.15
CA VAL A 367 32.38 9.47 -0.54
C VAL A 367 32.84 10.64 -1.39
N ALA A 368 33.54 11.57 -0.76
CA ALA A 368 34.05 12.76 -1.40
C ALA A 368 35.41 12.53 -2.08
N SER A 369 35.67 13.26 -3.15
CA SER A 369 37.02 13.39 -3.69
C SER A 369 37.83 14.35 -2.80
N ALA A 370 39.07 14.01 -2.48
CA ALA A 370 39.96 14.93 -1.72
C ALA A 370 40.67 15.96 -2.59
N GLY A 371 40.61 15.82 -3.93
CA GLY A 371 41.23 16.73 -4.90
C GLY A 371 42.58 16.25 -5.45
N SER A 372 42.77 16.46 -6.75
CA SER A 372 44.04 16.30 -7.50
C SER A 372 44.87 15.04 -7.19
N GLY A 373 44.32 13.87 -7.52
CA GLY A 373 45.07 12.60 -7.58
C GLY A 373 44.58 11.72 -8.74
N ALA A 374 45.47 10.90 -9.31
CA ALA A 374 45.17 10.00 -10.45
C ALA A 374 44.49 8.67 -10.02
N ASP A 375 43.87 8.66 -8.86
CA ASP A 375 43.42 7.48 -8.09
C ASP A 375 41.87 7.38 -8.13
N PRO A 376 41.22 6.31 -7.63
CA PRO A 376 39.76 6.27 -7.45
C PRO A 376 39.27 7.13 -6.26
N ASP A 377 39.72 8.39 -6.21
CA ASP A 377 39.46 9.33 -5.12
C ASP A 377 38.06 9.95 -5.23
N GLY A 378 37.10 9.30 -4.57
CA GLY A 378 35.67 9.62 -4.63
C GLY A 378 34.80 8.46 -5.08
N ASP A 379 35.36 7.27 -5.35
CA ASP A 379 34.59 6.08 -5.75
C ASP A 379 34.15 5.25 -4.54
N ALA A 380 32.96 4.64 -4.60
CA ALA A 380 32.47 3.69 -3.59
C ALA A 380 32.36 2.27 -4.15
N MET A 381 32.78 1.25 -3.39
CA MET A 381 32.51 -0.16 -3.68
C MET A 381 31.39 -0.65 -2.75
N VAL A 382 30.28 -1.14 -3.31
CA VAL A 382 29.08 -1.54 -2.54
C VAL A 382 28.75 -3.03 -2.71
N ALA A 383 28.26 -3.65 -1.64
CA ALA A 383 27.83 -5.05 -1.54
C ALA A 383 26.97 -5.28 -0.28
N GLY A 384 26.23 -6.39 -0.22
CA GLY A 384 25.69 -6.94 1.02
C GLY A 384 24.17 -6.86 1.18
N THR A 385 23.71 -6.99 2.42
CA THR A 385 22.29 -7.01 2.79
C THR A 385 21.99 -5.90 3.78
N LEU A 386 21.02 -5.05 3.45
CA LEU A 386 20.60 -3.89 4.23
C LEU A 386 19.39 -4.23 5.10
N ASP A 387 19.41 -3.83 6.36
CA ASP A 387 18.24 -3.78 7.26
C ASP A 387 18.13 -2.32 7.71
N GLY A 388 17.08 -1.61 7.29
CA GLY A 388 16.94 -0.16 7.37
C GLY A 388 17.25 0.60 6.07
N ARG A 389 17.58 1.90 6.21
CA ARG A 389 17.53 2.89 5.12
C ARG A 389 18.89 3.58 4.93
N LEU A 390 19.43 3.51 3.72
CA LEU A 390 20.76 4.04 3.41
C LEU A 390 20.76 4.79 2.08
N THR A 391 21.35 5.98 2.06
CA THR A 391 21.77 6.64 0.81
C THR A 391 23.29 6.71 0.75
N VAL A 392 23.89 6.16 -0.31
CA VAL A 392 25.32 6.29 -0.63
C VAL A 392 25.48 7.26 -1.80
N ALA A 393 26.08 8.42 -1.55
CA ALA A 393 26.40 9.42 -2.56
C ALA A 393 27.93 9.48 -2.80
N THR A 394 28.35 9.76 -4.04
CA THR A 394 29.78 9.80 -4.40
C THR A 394 30.12 10.98 -5.32
N ASP A 395 31.30 11.57 -5.14
CA ASP A 395 31.83 12.61 -6.05
C ASP A 395 32.27 12.04 -7.41
N ARG A 396 32.29 10.71 -7.57
CA ARG A 396 32.60 9.97 -8.80
C ARG A 396 31.70 8.73 -8.93
N ASP A 397 32.27 7.52 -8.91
CA ASP A 397 31.64 6.31 -9.43
C ASP A 397 31.15 5.40 -8.29
N ILE A 398 30.10 4.59 -8.52
CA ILE A 398 29.65 3.55 -7.57
C ILE A 398 29.83 2.18 -8.23
N LEU A 399 30.62 1.33 -7.60
CA LEU A 399 31.05 0.04 -8.10
C LEU A 399 30.30 -1.05 -7.35
N ILE A 400 29.30 -1.66 -7.98
CA ILE A 400 28.52 -2.76 -7.39
C ILE A 400 29.34 -4.04 -7.53
N THR A 401 29.72 -4.63 -6.40
CA THR A 401 30.75 -5.69 -6.35
C THR A 401 30.23 -7.07 -5.96
N ASN A 402 29.03 -7.15 -5.41
CA ASN A 402 28.26 -8.37 -5.11
C ASN A 402 26.75 -8.03 -5.18
N HIS A 403 25.87 -8.96 -4.81
CA HIS A 403 24.45 -8.64 -4.56
C HIS A 403 24.28 -7.42 -3.64
N LEU A 404 23.22 -6.66 -3.88
CA LEU A 404 22.62 -5.70 -2.94
C LEU A 404 21.19 -6.19 -2.66
N GLU A 405 20.91 -6.58 -1.42
CA GLU A 405 19.62 -7.13 -1.00
C GLU A 405 19.06 -6.40 0.23
N TYR A 406 17.76 -6.55 0.44
CA TYR A 406 17.05 -6.12 1.65
C TYR A 406 16.90 -7.31 2.59
N ALA A 407 16.92 -7.07 3.90
CA ALA A 407 16.70 -8.09 4.92
C ALA A 407 15.25 -8.58 4.88
N VAL A 408 14.31 -7.71 4.50
CA VAL A 408 12.92 -8.03 4.19
C VAL A 408 12.63 -7.67 2.73
N ASP A 409 12.36 -8.63 1.85
CA ASP A 409 11.95 -8.33 0.47
C ASP A 409 10.49 -7.84 0.45
N ALA A 410 10.31 -6.54 0.14
CA ALA A 410 9.01 -5.87 0.00
C ALA A 410 8.02 -6.57 -0.96
N LYS A 411 8.52 -7.36 -1.93
CA LYS A 411 7.68 -8.18 -2.82
C LYS A 411 6.99 -9.35 -2.12
N THR A 412 7.50 -9.74 -0.96
CA THR A 412 7.05 -10.91 -0.18
C THR A 412 6.47 -10.53 1.18
N ASN A 413 6.91 -9.39 1.74
CA ASN A 413 6.42 -8.84 3.00
C ASN A 413 6.50 -7.31 2.96
N SER A 414 5.58 -6.67 2.23
CA SER A 414 5.49 -5.22 2.09
C SER A 414 5.24 -4.53 3.44
N ALA A 415 4.33 -5.06 4.26
CA ALA A 415 3.95 -4.49 5.56
C ALA A 415 5.08 -4.49 6.60
N GLY A 416 6.05 -5.42 6.48
CA GLY A 416 7.22 -5.51 7.34
C GLY A 416 8.49 -4.84 6.80
N CYS A 417 8.49 -4.34 5.55
CA CYS A 417 9.70 -3.83 4.90
C CYS A 417 9.84 -2.30 5.04
N ASN A 418 10.70 -1.87 5.96
CA ASN A 418 11.23 -0.51 6.06
C ASN A 418 12.47 -0.28 5.16
N ASP A 419 13.07 -1.34 4.63
CA ASP A 419 14.36 -1.31 3.91
C ASP A 419 14.33 -0.41 2.67
N ALA A 420 15.34 0.44 2.49
CA ALA A 420 15.45 1.35 1.34
C ALA A 420 16.90 1.74 1.04
N LEU A 421 17.44 1.29 -0.10
CA LEU A 421 18.78 1.67 -0.56
C LEU A 421 18.71 2.72 -1.69
N GLY A 422 19.42 3.83 -1.51
CA GLY A 422 19.69 4.84 -2.52
C GLY A 422 21.16 4.84 -2.91
N LEU A 423 21.47 4.80 -4.21
CA LEU A 423 22.81 5.01 -4.76
C LEU A 423 22.79 6.28 -5.63
N ILE A 424 23.73 7.20 -5.42
CA ILE A 424 23.79 8.49 -6.14
C ILE A 424 25.24 8.77 -6.59
N ALA A 425 25.57 8.38 -7.81
CA ALA A 425 26.87 8.63 -8.41
C ALA A 425 26.90 9.97 -9.15
N LYS A 426 27.94 10.77 -8.91
CA LYS A 426 28.23 11.94 -9.75
C LYS A 426 28.75 11.53 -11.13
N GLY A 427 29.46 10.40 -11.18
CA GLY A 427 29.86 9.68 -12.37
C GLY A 427 28.91 8.52 -12.69
N ASP A 428 29.48 7.34 -12.88
CA ASP A 428 28.77 6.14 -13.36
C ASP A 428 28.47 5.14 -12.22
N ILE A 429 27.44 4.31 -12.39
CA ILE A 429 27.13 3.16 -11.52
C ILE A 429 27.42 1.88 -12.30
N VAL A 430 28.43 1.12 -11.86
CA VAL A 430 29.03 0.03 -12.62
C VAL A 430 28.91 -1.30 -11.87
N VAL A 431 28.20 -2.25 -12.45
CA VAL A 431 28.19 -3.65 -12.00
C VAL A 431 29.51 -4.31 -12.41
N LYS A 432 30.36 -4.63 -11.43
CA LYS A 432 31.72 -5.14 -11.64
C LYS A 432 31.72 -6.64 -11.97
N PRO A 433 32.78 -7.16 -12.61
CA PRO A 433 32.91 -8.60 -12.92
C PRO A 433 32.96 -9.49 -11.67
N THR A 434 33.26 -8.92 -10.49
CA THR A 434 33.26 -9.63 -9.20
C THR A 434 31.86 -9.98 -8.69
N CYS A 435 30.81 -9.32 -9.20
CA CYS A 435 29.44 -9.73 -8.91
C CYS A 435 29.21 -11.18 -9.35
N PRO A 436 28.40 -11.98 -8.63
CA PRO A 436 28.02 -13.32 -9.07
C PRO A 436 27.15 -13.30 -10.33
N ASP A 437 26.82 -14.46 -10.87
CA ASP A 437 25.76 -14.58 -11.88
C ASP A 437 24.38 -14.48 -11.23
N ASN A 438 23.36 -14.08 -12.00
CA ASN A 438 22.01 -13.78 -11.51
C ASN A 438 21.96 -12.68 -10.41
N VAL A 439 22.75 -11.61 -10.58
CA VAL A 439 22.86 -10.48 -9.63
C VAL A 439 21.50 -9.96 -9.20
N LYS A 440 21.40 -9.56 -7.92
CA LYS A 440 20.28 -8.82 -7.35
C LYS A 440 20.77 -7.43 -6.95
N ILE A 441 19.99 -6.41 -7.28
CA ILE A 441 20.27 -5.00 -6.96
C ILE A 441 18.96 -4.41 -6.44
N PHE A 442 18.76 -4.43 -5.13
CA PHE A 442 17.61 -3.80 -4.49
C PHE A 442 18.05 -2.39 -4.06
N ALA A 443 17.83 -1.41 -4.95
CA ALA A 443 18.19 -0.01 -4.79
C ALA A 443 17.45 0.90 -5.78
N HIS A 444 17.16 2.14 -5.38
CA HIS A 444 17.01 3.23 -6.35
C HIS A 444 18.37 3.85 -6.67
N MET A 445 18.64 4.07 -7.96
CA MET A 445 19.96 4.45 -8.45
C MET A 445 19.89 5.73 -9.30
N ILE A 446 20.80 6.67 -9.06
CA ILE A 446 21.00 7.92 -9.80
C ILE A 446 22.45 7.98 -10.29
N ALA A 447 22.68 8.10 -11.61
CA ALA A 447 24.00 8.32 -12.20
C ALA A 447 23.98 9.62 -13.04
N THR A 448 24.65 10.68 -12.58
CA THR A 448 24.34 12.05 -13.06
C THR A 448 25.22 12.59 -14.19
N GLY A 449 26.40 12.01 -14.44
CA GLY A 449 27.35 12.50 -15.46
C GLY A 449 28.01 13.84 -15.13
N GLN A 450 27.76 14.41 -13.95
CA GLN A 450 28.38 15.65 -13.48
C GLN A 450 29.86 15.49 -13.09
N ALA A 451 30.39 14.27 -13.06
CA ALA A 451 31.82 14.00 -12.84
C ALA A 451 32.58 14.02 -14.18
N ALA A 452 33.73 14.70 -14.20
CA ALA A 452 34.53 14.85 -15.41
C ALA A 452 34.89 13.48 -16.04
N SER A 453 34.70 13.40 -17.36
CA SER A 453 34.88 12.21 -18.20
C SER A 453 34.04 10.98 -17.81
N ARG A 454 32.84 11.18 -17.24
CA ARG A 454 31.80 10.16 -17.07
C ARG A 454 30.55 10.57 -17.81
N ASN A 455 29.68 9.60 -18.11
CA ASN A 455 28.46 9.84 -18.88
C ASN A 455 27.18 9.72 -18.03
N GLY A 456 27.29 9.42 -16.74
CA GLY A 456 26.12 9.21 -15.88
C GLY A 456 25.39 7.93 -16.25
N SER A 457 26.13 6.82 -16.34
CA SER A 457 25.65 5.55 -16.87
C SER A 457 25.42 4.50 -15.79
N PHE A 458 24.29 3.79 -15.83
CA PHE A 458 24.15 2.51 -15.14
C PHE A 458 24.45 1.37 -16.13
N GLY A 459 25.54 0.62 -15.91
CA GLY A 459 25.98 -0.41 -16.84
C GLY A 459 26.71 -1.58 -16.19
N VAL A 460 26.95 -2.63 -16.98
CA VAL A 460 27.78 -3.77 -16.59
C VAL A 460 29.15 -3.63 -17.25
N GLU A 461 30.21 -3.75 -16.46
CA GLU A 461 31.57 -3.80 -16.99
C GLU A 461 31.76 -5.06 -17.84
N ASN A 462 32.41 -4.92 -19.00
CA ASN A 462 32.66 -6.01 -19.95
C ASN A 462 31.38 -6.70 -20.49
N TYR A 463 30.23 -6.00 -20.50
CA TYR A 463 28.90 -6.52 -20.88
C TYR A 463 28.82 -7.22 -22.25
N ASN A 464 29.75 -6.93 -23.15
CA ASN A 464 29.84 -7.43 -24.51
C ASN A 464 30.84 -8.60 -24.68
N SER A 465 31.23 -9.24 -23.58
CA SER A 465 32.25 -10.29 -23.56
C SER A 465 31.95 -11.38 -22.51
N GLY A 466 32.71 -12.46 -22.54
CA GLY A 466 32.50 -13.61 -21.67
C GLY A 466 31.28 -14.45 -22.07
N SER A 467 30.75 -15.22 -21.12
CA SER A 467 29.53 -16.01 -21.27
C SER A 467 28.27 -15.21 -20.87
N PRO A 468 27.06 -15.68 -21.23
CA PRO A 468 25.82 -15.28 -20.56
C PRO A 468 25.91 -15.47 -19.04
N ARG A 469 25.41 -14.51 -18.27
CA ARG A 469 25.51 -14.43 -16.81
C ARG A 469 24.15 -14.53 -16.08
N GLY A 470 23.12 -14.96 -16.80
CA GLY A 470 21.75 -15.03 -16.30
C GLY A 470 21.08 -13.64 -16.26
N ASN A 471 20.35 -13.35 -15.17
CA ASN A 471 19.52 -12.16 -15.04
C ASN A 471 20.15 -11.07 -14.16
N LEU A 472 20.01 -9.80 -14.55
CA LEU A 472 20.29 -8.64 -13.71
C LEU A 472 18.96 -8.19 -13.08
N ASN A 473 18.74 -8.61 -11.84
CA ASN A 473 17.47 -8.46 -11.13
C ASN A 473 17.49 -7.17 -10.32
N VAL A 474 16.96 -6.09 -10.90
CA VAL A 474 16.88 -4.78 -10.24
C VAL A 474 15.51 -4.61 -9.57
N HIS A 475 15.49 -4.17 -8.32
CA HIS A 475 14.28 -3.70 -7.63
C HIS A 475 14.52 -2.31 -7.06
N GLY A 476 13.61 -1.37 -7.31
CA GLY A 476 13.84 0.06 -7.05
C GLY A 476 13.67 0.82 -8.36
N GLY A 477 14.70 1.54 -8.82
CA GLY A 477 14.63 2.29 -10.07
C GLY A 477 16.00 2.76 -10.55
N ILE A 478 16.07 3.22 -11.81
CA ILE A 478 17.32 3.61 -12.44
C ILE A 478 17.14 4.94 -13.18
N VAL A 479 17.72 6.01 -12.64
CA VAL A 479 17.84 7.32 -13.28
C VAL A 479 19.29 7.49 -13.70
N GLN A 480 19.55 7.77 -14.96
CA GLN A 480 20.90 7.86 -15.51
C GLN A 480 20.93 8.89 -16.62
N ASP A 481 21.97 9.72 -16.77
CA ASP A 481 22.04 10.62 -17.93
C ASP A 481 22.18 9.80 -19.22
N THR A 482 23.18 8.93 -19.31
CA THR A 482 23.44 8.13 -20.51
C THR A 482 23.20 6.64 -20.28
N ARG A 483 22.21 6.04 -20.96
CA ARG A 483 21.79 4.65 -20.71
C ARG A 483 22.91 3.63 -20.98
N GLY A 484 23.32 2.91 -19.94
CA GLY A 484 24.34 1.88 -20.04
C GLY A 484 23.81 0.53 -20.53
N ALA A 485 24.70 -0.24 -21.17
CA ALA A 485 24.43 -1.60 -21.61
C ALA A 485 24.80 -2.62 -20.52
N VAL A 486 24.05 -3.73 -20.46
CA VAL A 486 24.20 -4.77 -19.42
C VAL A 486 24.42 -6.18 -19.97
N GLY A 487 24.26 -6.37 -21.28
CA GLY A 487 24.48 -7.62 -21.99
C GLY A 487 24.25 -7.44 -23.49
N THR A 488 24.60 -8.45 -24.30
CA THR A 488 24.25 -8.52 -25.73
C THR A 488 23.36 -9.72 -26.00
N PHE A 489 22.55 -9.65 -27.06
CA PHE A 489 21.60 -10.69 -27.43
C PHE A 489 21.59 -10.94 -28.93
N ASN A 490 21.21 -12.15 -29.34
CA ASN A 490 20.99 -12.47 -30.75
C ASN A 490 19.67 -11.81 -31.20
N THR A 491 19.74 -10.90 -32.17
CA THR A 491 18.59 -10.10 -32.63
C THR A 491 17.50 -10.92 -33.32
N GLY A 492 17.81 -12.12 -33.83
CA GLY A 492 16.84 -13.03 -34.47
C GLY A 492 16.12 -13.97 -33.50
N THR A 493 16.67 -14.22 -32.30
CA THR A 493 16.08 -15.15 -31.31
C THR A 493 15.76 -14.52 -29.96
N GLY A 494 16.26 -13.30 -29.67
CA GLY A 494 16.13 -12.64 -28.36
C GLY A 494 17.03 -13.21 -27.25
N ASN A 495 17.74 -14.31 -27.53
CA ASN A 495 18.57 -15.04 -26.56
C ASN A 495 19.82 -14.24 -26.17
N LEU A 496 20.15 -14.31 -24.88
CA LEU A 496 21.35 -13.71 -24.29
C LEU A 496 22.63 -14.34 -24.85
N VAL A 497 23.63 -13.52 -25.18
CA VAL A 497 24.92 -13.94 -25.78
C VAL A 497 26.10 -13.60 -24.86
N THR A 498 26.10 -12.41 -24.25
CA THR A 498 27.09 -11.99 -23.24
C THR A 498 26.42 -11.10 -22.18
N GLY A 499 27.03 -10.98 -20.99
CA GLY A 499 26.45 -10.20 -19.89
C GLY A 499 25.10 -10.75 -19.41
N PHE A 500 24.15 -9.87 -19.07
CA PHE A 500 22.89 -10.23 -18.40
C PHE A 500 21.64 -9.90 -19.22
N ASN A 501 20.56 -10.68 -19.00
CA ASN A 501 19.19 -10.26 -19.31
C ASN A 501 18.74 -9.18 -18.31
N LYS A 502 17.93 -8.22 -18.76
CA LYS A 502 17.31 -7.21 -17.89
C LYS A 502 16.07 -7.76 -17.20
N MET A 503 16.07 -7.81 -15.87
CA MET A 503 14.90 -8.13 -15.05
C MET A 503 14.66 -6.98 -14.06
N TYR A 504 14.20 -5.84 -14.59
CA TYR A 504 14.04 -4.61 -13.81
C TYR A 504 12.60 -4.49 -13.30
N THR A 505 12.43 -4.16 -12.03
CA THR A 505 11.12 -4.08 -11.35
C THR A 505 11.04 -2.85 -10.46
N TYR A 506 9.96 -2.08 -10.55
CA TYR A 506 9.82 -0.88 -9.72
C TYR A 506 9.50 -1.23 -8.26
N ASP A 507 10.10 -0.51 -7.30
CA ASP A 507 9.67 -0.53 -5.89
C ASP A 507 8.70 0.62 -5.65
N ILE A 508 7.41 0.30 -5.62
CA ILE A 508 6.32 1.28 -5.60
C ILE A 508 6.30 2.13 -4.33
N ARG A 509 6.96 1.69 -3.26
CA ARG A 509 7.09 2.46 -2.01
C ARG A 509 7.81 3.79 -2.24
N PHE A 510 8.73 3.86 -3.21
CA PHE A 510 9.58 5.02 -3.45
C PHE A 510 8.88 6.24 -4.07
N VAL A 511 7.60 6.13 -4.45
CA VAL A 511 6.74 7.29 -4.76
C VAL A 511 6.48 8.12 -3.49
N GLU A 512 6.26 7.45 -2.36
CA GLU A 512 5.83 8.04 -1.08
C GLU A 512 6.96 8.11 -0.03
N ASP A 513 7.84 7.11 -0.03
CA ASP A 513 8.83 6.84 1.01
C ASP A 513 10.19 6.44 0.38
N PRO A 514 10.88 7.37 -0.31
CA PRO A 514 12.17 7.12 -0.98
C PRO A 514 13.34 6.96 0.02
N PRO A 515 14.53 6.52 -0.43
CA PRO A 515 15.72 6.47 0.43
C PRO A 515 16.09 7.82 1.09
N PRO A 516 16.86 7.86 2.18
CA PRO A 516 17.10 9.09 2.95
C PRO A 516 17.69 10.23 2.11
N GLU A 517 17.11 11.44 2.21
CA GLU A 517 17.52 12.65 1.49
C GLU A 517 17.64 12.49 -0.03
N TYR A 518 16.72 11.73 -0.65
CA TYR A 518 16.76 11.50 -2.09
C TYR A 518 16.47 12.77 -2.92
N PRO A 519 17.22 13.02 -4.02
CA PRO A 519 17.07 14.23 -4.83
C PRO A 519 15.65 14.48 -5.35
N THR A 520 15.22 15.75 -5.26
CA THR A 520 13.96 16.25 -5.81
C THR A 520 14.05 16.56 -7.30
N LEU A 521 12.92 16.45 -7.99
CA LEU A 521 12.76 16.99 -9.34
C LEU A 521 12.53 18.50 -9.25
N SER A 522 13.21 19.26 -10.11
CA SER A 522 12.92 20.68 -10.30
C SER A 522 11.49 20.89 -10.79
N ASP A 523 10.76 21.78 -10.13
CA ASP A 523 9.44 22.29 -10.51
C ASP A 523 8.31 21.27 -10.65
N LYS A 524 8.47 20.06 -10.05
CA LYS A 524 7.39 19.06 -9.96
C LYS A 524 6.86 18.99 -8.52
N LEU A 525 5.71 19.63 -8.27
CA LEU A 525 4.94 19.43 -7.05
C LEU A 525 3.85 18.37 -7.26
N GLU A 526 3.52 17.65 -6.20
CA GLU A 526 2.34 16.81 -6.06
C GLU A 526 1.64 17.11 -4.73
N PHE A 527 0.42 16.60 -4.52
CA PHE A 527 -0.30 16.69 -3.25
C PHE A 527 -0.96 15.35 -2.93
N GLY A 528 -1.04 14.99 -1.65
CA GLY A 528 -1.58 13.71 -1.21
C GLY A 528 -3.11 13.67 -1.17
N SER A 529 -3.77 14.77 -0.78
CA SER A 529 -5.22 14.86 -0.73
C SER A 529 -5.75 16.29 -0.91
N TRP A 530 -7.05 16.41 -1.15
CA TRP A 530 -7.77 17.67 -1.04
C TRP A 530 -9.17 17.45 -0.45
N ARG A 531 -9.74 18.51 0.14
CA ARG A 531 -11.10 18.55 0.68
C ARG A 531 -11.73 19.91 0.48
N ASP A 532 -13.07 19.95 0.46
CA ASP A 532 -13.91 21.15 0.46
C ASP A 532 -14.90 21.07 1.63
N ARG A 533 -15.22 22.21 2.24
CA ARG A 533 -16.10 22.35 3.42
C ARG A 533 -16.86 23.67 3.36
#